data_AF-A0A4Q0XTU4-F1
#
_entry.id   AF-A0A4Q0XTU4-F1
#
_cell.length_a   1.000
_cell.length_b   1.000
_cell.length_c   1.000
_cell.angle_alpha   90.00
_cell.angle_beta   90.00
_cell.angle_gamma   90.00
#
_symmetry.space_group_name_H-M   'P 1'
#
loop_
_entity.id
_entity.type
_entity.pdbx_description
1 polymer ?
#
loop_
_entity_poly.entity_id
_entity_poly.type
_entity_poly.pdbx_seq_one_letter_code
_entity_poly.pdbx_strand_id
1 'polypeptide(L)' 'MGFTAHTKEELSQLNLSTDKTYTIQYQNRDYFNGEESIEIATNAKLIIEGNEYIFMITDPYGMDRYIKEVRVIK' A
#
# COMPACT_ATOMS: atom_id res chain seq x y z
N MET A 1 -15.42 1.33 9.08
CA MET A 1 -14.97 2.74 9.01
C MET A 1 -13.80 2.92 9.96
N GLY A 2 -12.65 3.28 9.43
CA GLY A 2 -11.42 3.50 10.20
C GLY A 2 -10.17 2.94 9.53
N PHE A 3 -10.01 3.13 8.22
CA PHE A 3 -8.69 2.99 7.62
C PHE A 3 -7.92 4.28 7.88
N THR A 4 -6.78 4.18 8.55
CA THR A 4 -5.85 5.29 8.72
C THR A 4 -4.55 4.86 8.05
N ALA A 5 -4.23 5.48 6.92
CA ALA A 5 -2.95 5.30 6.27
C ALA A 5 -1.83 5.82 7.17
N HIS A 6 -0.66 5.19 7.10
CA HIS A 6 0.53 5.73 7.74
C HIS A 6 0.89 7.05 7.08
N THR A 7 1.24 8.03 7.91
CA THR A 7 1.86 9.25 7.42
C THR A 7 3.25 8.95 6.86
N LYS A 8 3.74 9.86 6.03
CA LYS A 8 5.10 9.76 5.49
C LYS A 8 6.17 9.67 6.60
N GLU A 9 5.99 10.40 7.69
CA GLU A 9 6.90 10.39 8.83
C GLU A 9 6.95 9.01 9.50
N GLU A 10 5.79 8.37 9.67
CA GLU A 10 5.70 6.99 10.19
C GLU A 10 6.37 6.00 9.23
N LEU A 11 6.11 6.09 7.93
CA LEU A 11 6.76 5.23 6.92
C LEU A 11 8.29 5.38 6.92
N SER A 12 8.79 6.61 7.12
CA SER A 12 10.22 6.87 7.23
C SER A 12 10.84 6.24 8.49
N GLN A 13 10.09 6.16 9.60
CA GLN A 13 10.57 5.53 10.84
C GLN A 13 10.62 3.99 10.76
N LEU A 14 9.86 3.39 9.84
CA LEU A 14 9.80 1.94 9.65
C LEU A 14 11.05 1.33 8.98
N ASN A 15 12.05 2.14 8.59
CA ASN A 15 13.28 1.69 7.92
C ASN A 15 13.00 0.74 6.74
N LEU A 16 12.01 1.09 5.92
CA LEU A 16 11.59 0.28 4.78
C LEU A 16 12.69 0.26 3.70
N SER A 17 12.77 -0.83 2.96
CA SER A 17 13.76 -1.08 1.92
C SER A 17 13.06 -1.52 0.64
N THR A 18 13.48 -0.99 -0.52
CA THR A 18 12.90 -1.33 -1.82
C THR A 18 13.19 -2.76 -2.27
N ASP A 19 14.18 -3.42 -1.65
CA ASP A 19 14.55 -4.82 -1.92
C ASP A 19 13.64 -5.84 -1.20
N LYS A 20 12.73 -5.35 -0.34
CA LYS A 20 11.85 -6.19 0.47
C LYS A 20 10.39 -5.99 0.10
N THR A 21 9.59 -7.01 0.42
CA THR A 21 8.15 -6.99 0.30
C THR A 21 7.52 -6.86 1.68
N TYR A 22 6.38 -6.18 1.74
CA TYR A 22 5.70 -5.85 3.00
C TYR A 22 4.24 -6.23 2.94
N THR A 23 3.68 -6.52 4.11
CA THR A 23 2.24 -6.62 4.29
C THR A 23 1.67 -5.23 4.54
N ILE A 24 0.79 -4.79 3.65
CA ILE A 24 0.10 -3.51 3.75
C ILE A 24 -1.41 -3.70 3.79
N GLN A 25 -2.06 -2.83 4.54
CA GLN A 25 -3.48 -2.55 4.45
C GLN A 25 -3.68 -1.34 3.55
N TYR A 26 -4.68 -1.37 2.69
CA TYR A 26 -5.03 -0.24 1.86
C TYR A 26 -6.53 -0.15 1.61
N GLN A 27 -6.99 1.04 1.27
CA GLN A 27 -8.36 1.27 0.87
C GLN A 27 -8.46 1.06 -0.65
N ASN A 28 -9.04 -0.08 -1.05
CA ASN A 28 -9.41 -0.31 -2.43
C ASN A 28 -10.75 0.39 -2.69
N ARG A 29 -10.75 1.29 -3.67
CA ARG A 29 -11.98 1.91 -4.17
C ARG A 29 -12.36 1.19 -5.45
N ASP A 30 -13.44 0.44 -5.41
CA ASP A 30 -13.98 -0.21 -6.58
C ASP A 30 -14.53 0.87 -7.52
N TYR A 31 -13.83 1.12 -8.63
CA TYR A 31 -14.22 2.16 -9.59
C TYR A 31 -15.51 1.81 -10.34
N PHE A 32 -15.94 0.56 -10.29
CA PHE A 32 -17.13 0.08 -10.99
C PHE A 32 -18.39 0.24 -10.14
N ASN A 33 -18.30 -0.09 -8.85
CA ASN A 33 -19.43 -0.07 -7.91
C ASN A 33 -19.39 1.11 -6.93
N GLY A 34 -18.27 1.85 -6.87
CA GLY A 34 -18.07 2.94 -5.92
C GLY A 34 -17.89 2.48 -4.48
N GLU A 35 -17.79 1.17 -4.24
CA GLU A 35 -17.62 0.59 -2.92
C GLU A 35 -16.16 0.74 -2.45
N GLU A 36 -16.02 1.14 -1.20
CA GLU A 36 -14.72 1.26 -0.54
C GLU A 36 -14.53 0.06 0.38
N SER A 37 -13.54 -0.76 0.07
CA SER A 37 -13.17 -1.93 0.86
C SER A 37 -11.75 -1.79 1.37
N ILE A 38 -11.52 -2.27 2.60
CA ILE A 38 -10.18 -2.31 3.18
C ILE A 38 -9.60 -3.67 2.85
N GLU A 39 -8.54 -3.68 2.04
CA GLU A 39 -7.86 -4.89 1.62
C GLU A 39 -6.46 -5.01 2.22
N ILE A 40 -5.93 -6.23 2.23
CA ILE A 40 -4.60 -6.54 2.74
C ILE A 40 -3.81 -7.21 1.62
N ALA A 41 -2.67 -6.64 1.27
CA ALA A 41 -1.71 -7.23 0.35
C ALA A 41 -0.48 -7.66 1.13
N THR A 42 -0.11 -8.94 1.03
CA THR A 42 1.05 -9.53 1.74
C THR A 42 2.36 -9.45 0.95
N ASN A 43 2.31 -9.06 -0.32
CA ASN A 43 3.46 -9.05 -1.22
C ASN A 43 3.65 -7.67 -1.89
N ALA A 44 3.54 -6.61 -1.10
CA ALA A 44 3.67 -5.24 -1.61
C ALA A 44 5.15 -4.84 -1.71
N LYS A 45 5.61 -4.47 -2.90
CA LYS A 45 6.95 -3.93 -3.13
C LYS A 45 6.96 -2.44 -2.87
N LEU A 46 7.93 -1.97 -2.09
CA LEU A 46 8.13 -0.55 -1.90
C LEU A 46 8.88 0.07 -3.09
N ILE A 47 8.34 1.17 -3.60
CA ILE A 47 8.95 2.06 -4.58
C ILE A 47 9.09 3.43 -3.92
N ILE A 48 10.29 3.98 -3.93
CA ILE A 48 10.55 5.33 -3.42
C ILE A 48 10.82 6.20 -4.63
N GLU A 49 9.86 7.08 -4.96
CA GLU A 49 10.01 8.04 -6.04
C GLU A 49 10.19 9.43 -5.45
N GLY A 50 11.44 9.89 -5.44
CA GLY A 50 11.83 11.17 -4.82
C GLY A 50 11.55 11.19 -3.32
N ASN A 51 10.40 11.77 -2.95
CA ASN A 51 9.99 11.99 -1.56
C ASN A 51 8.66 11.29 -1.22
N GLU A 52 8.15 10.45 -2.12
CA GLU A 52 6.93 9.68 -1.97
C GLU A 52 7.25 8.19 -1.75
N TYR A 53 6.46 7.55 -0.87
CA TYR A 53 6.48 6.10 -0.68
C TYR A 53 5.28 5.53 -1.43
N ILE A 54 5.55 4.67 -2.42
CA ILE A 54 4.53 4.05 -3.26
C ILE A 54 4.68 2.54 -3.09
N PHE A 55 3.58 1.85 -2.85
CA PHE A 55 3.58 0.40 -2.73
C PHE A 55 2.94 -0.21 -3.96
N MET A 56 3.68 -1.09 -4.62
CA MET A 56 3.22 -1.84 -5.77
C MET A 56 2.75 -3.21 -5.29
N ILE A 57 1.48 -3.51 -5.55
CA ILE A 57 0.88 -4.81 -5.28
C ILE A 57 0.50 -5.45 -6.60
N THR A 58 0.51 -6.78 -6.65
CA THR A 58 -0.02 -7.52 -7.79
C THR A 58 -1.33 -8.16 -7.37
N ASP A 59 -2.42 -7.75 -8.02
CA ASP A 59 -3.76 -8.27 -7.77
C ASP A 59 -3.90 -9.72 -8.28
N PRO A 60 -4.95 -10.46 -7.88
CA PRO A 60 -5.15 -11.86 -8.29
C PRO A 60 -5.19 -12.09 -9.80
N TYR A 61 -5.49 -11.04 -10.57
CA TYR A 61 -5.51 -11.05 -12.03
C TYR A 61 -4.14 -10.79 -12.68
N GLY A 62 -3.07 -10.70 -11.88
CA GLY A 62 -1.71 -10.44 -12.36
C GLY A 62 -1.47 -8.99 -12.80
N MET A 63 -2.35 -8.08 -12.40
CA MET A 63 -2.21 -6.64 -12.68
C MET A 63 -1.50 -5.95 -11.54
N ASP A 64 -0.54 -5.10 -11.88
CA ASP A 64 0.15 -4.28 -10.90
C ASP A 64 -0.64 -3.02 -10.56
N ARG A 65 -0.84 -2.79 -9.27
CA ARG A 65 -1.46 -1.59 -8.72
C ARG A 65 -0.48 -0.83 -7.86
N TYR A 66 -0.52 0.50 -8.00
CA TYR A 66 0.30 1.42 -7.23
C TYR A 66 -0.56 2.09 -6.17
N ILE A 67 -0.23 1.87 -4.91
CA ILE A 67 -0.97 2.33 -3.75
C ILE A 67 -0.11 3.30 -2.95
N LYS A 68 -0.58 4.53 -2.79
CA LYS A 68 0.10 5.57 -1.99
C LYS A 68 -0.37 5.57 -0.54
N GLU A 69 -1.67 5.43 -0.33
CA GLU A 69 -2.28 5.44 0.99
C GLU A 69 -2.32 4.03 1.57
N VAL A 70 -1.29 3.70 2.35
CA VAL A 70 -1.15 2.37 2.94
C VAL A 70 -0.89 2.43 4.43
N ARG A 71 -1.24 1.36 5.12
CA ARG A 71 -0.81 1.09 6.48
C ARG A 71 -0.02 -0.21 6.49
N VAL A 72 1.28 -0.14 6.75
CA VAL A 72 2.15 -1.32 6.89
C VAL A 72 1.78 -2.04 8.19
N ILE A 73 1.45 -3.34 8.10
CA ILE A 73 0.97 -4.16 9.21
C ILE A 73 2.10 -5.00 9.86
N LYS A 74 3.23 -5.16 9.14
CA LYS A 74 4.41 -5.96 9.53
C LYS A 74 4.28 -7.45 9.25
#